data_AF-A0A846DHM1-F1
#
_entry.id   AF-A0A846DHM1-F1
#
_cell.length_a   1.000
_cell.length_b   1.000
_cell.length_c   1.000
_cell.angle_alpha   90.00
_cell.angle_beta   90.00
_cell.angle_gamma   90.00
#
_symmetry.space_group_name_H-M   'P 1'
#
loop_
_entity.id
_entity.type
_entity.pdbx_description
1 polymer ?
#
loop_
_entity_poly.entity_id
_entity_poly.type
_entity_poly.pdbx_seq_one_letter_code
_entity_poly.pdbx_strand_id
1 'polypeptide(L)' 'MPILRPGSFGEAVKTVQEVLWISDYYTGKIDGIFASLTLEAVQRFQLDRGLLGNGVVSEHTWNALSDMPRYVY' A
#
# COMPACT_ATOMS: atom_id res chain seq x y z
N MET A 1 -0.09 10.39 8.55
CA MET A 1 -0.97 9.45 7.81
C MET A 1 -1.54 8.41 8.78
N PRO A 2 -2.73 7.85 8.54
CA PRO A 2 -3.34 6.86 9.45
C PRO A 2 -2.63 5.50 9.40
N ILE A 3 -2.72 4.71 10.48
CA ILE A 3 -2.28 3.31 10.45
C ILE A 3 -3.35 2.49 9.70
N LEU A 4 -2.95 1.83 8.61
CA LEU A 4 -3.83 0.93 7.85
C LEU A 4 -3.43 -0.53 8.04
N ARG A 5 -4.42 -1.40 8.10
CA ARG A 5 -4.26 -2.85 8.30
C ARG A 5 -5.47 -3.58 7.69
N PRO A 6 -5.47 -4.92 7.58
CA PRO A 6 -6.64 -5.66 7.14
C PRO A 6 -7.92 -5.21 7.87
N GLY A 7 -8.96 -4.93 7.10
CA GLY A 7 -10.23 -4.38 7.59
C GLY A 7 -10.31 -2.85 7.62
N SER A 8 -9.21 -2.12 7.42
CA SER A 8 -9.24 -0.67 7.18
C SER A 8 -9.95 -0.36 5.86
N PHE A 9 -10.58 0.81 5.78
CA PHE A 9 -11.25 1.28 4.56
C PHE A 9 -11.18 2.79 4.41
N GLY A 10 -11.47 3.28 3.20
CA GLY A 10 -11.58 4.70 2.85
C GLY A 10 -10.46 5.20 1.96
N GLU A 11 -10.38 6.53 1.83
CA GLU A 11 -9.54 7.17 0.82
C GLU A 11 -8.04 6.89 1.00
N ALA A 12 -7.57 6.80 2.25
CA ALA A 12 -6.19 6.44 2.53
C ALA A 12 -5.84 5.04 2.01
N VAL A 13 -6.78 4.08 2.04
CA VAL A 13 -6.56 2.75 1.47
C VAL A 13 -6.50 2.82 -0.04
N LYS A 14 -7.34 3.63 -0.70
CA LYS A 14 -7.27 3.84 -2.16
C LYS A 14 -5.91 4.37 -2.56
N THR A 15 -5.40 5.39 -1.86
CA THR A 15 -4.07 5.95 -2.15
C THR A 15 -2.98 4.88 -2.07
N VAL A 16 -3.05 3.97 -1.09
CA VAL A 16 -2.11 2.84 -1.01
C VAL A 16 -2.29 1.89 -2.20
N GLN A 17 -3.53 1.51 -2.52
CA GLN A 17 -3.82 0.63 -3.65
C GLN A 17 -3.36 1.22 -4.98
N GLU A 18 -3.56 2.52 -5.22
CA GLU A 18 -3.10 3.24 -6.42
C GLU A 18 -1.58 3.21 -6.56
N VAL A 19 -0.85 3.56 -5.49
CA VAL A 19 0.61 3.61 -5.51
C VAL A 19 1.20 2.21 -5.72
N LEU A 20 0.63 1.19 -5.05
CA LEU A 20 1.04 -0.20 -5.23
C LEU A 20 0.69 -0.73 -6.63
N TRP A 21 -0.41 -0.27 -7.22
CA TRP A 21 -0.81 -0.65 -8.58
C TRP A 21 0.15 -0.08 -9.63
N ILE A 22 0.45 1.23 -9.55
CA ILE A 22 1.43 1.91 -10.44
C ILE A 22 2.81 1.26 -10.36
N SER A 23 3.13 0.66 -9.21
CA SER A 23 4.42 0.05 -8.93
C SER A 23 4.44 -1.47 -9.14
N ASP A 24 3.45 -2.05 -9.81
CA ASP A 24 3.33 -3.49 -10.13
C ASP A 24 3.25 -4.43 -8.92
N TYR A 25 2.90 -3.92 -7.73
CA TYR A 25 2.68 -4.74 -6.52
C TYR A 25 1.23 -5.18 -6.36
N TYR A 26 0.28 -4.42 -6.90
CA TYR A 26 -1.15 -4.64 -6.68
C TYR A 26 -1.89 -4.80 -8.01
N THR A 27 -2.68 -5.87 -8.13
CA THR A 27 -3.50 -6.17 -9.32
C THR A 27 -5.00 -6.20 -9.01
N GLY A 28 -5.37 -5.89 -7.77
CA GLY A 28 -6.75 -5.85 -7.32
C GLY A 28 -7.47 -4.55 -7.67
N LYS A 29 -8.72 -4.45 -7.24
CA LYS A 29 -9.54 -3.26 -7.44
C LYS A 29 -9.13 -2.15 -6.47
N ILE A 30 -9.00 -0.93 -6.99
CA ILE A 30 -8.79 0.28 -6.19
C ILE A 30 -10.16 0.74 -5.66
N ASP A 31 -10.65 0.10 -4.60
CA ASP A 31 -11.97 0.35 -4.00
C ASP A 31 -11.90 0.98 -2.60
N GLY A 32 -10.70 1.11 -2.04
CA GLY A 32 -10.49 1.62 -0.70
C GLY A 32 -10.78 0.59 0.38
N ILE A 33 -10.76 -0.71 0.07
CA ILE A 33 -10.95 -1.78 1.05
C ILE A 33 -9.63 -2.53 1.25
N PHE A 34 -9.16 -2.57 2.49
CA PHE A 34 -7.92 -3.28 2.82
C PHE A 34 -8.23 -4.77 3.05
N ALA A 35 -8.36 -5.50 1.95
CA ALA A 35 -8.58 -6.95 1.91
C ALA A 35 -7.28 -7.74 1.68
N SER A 36 -7.38 -9.06 1.44
CA SER A 36 -6.25 -9.98 1.27
C SER A 36 -5.28 -9.56 0.16
N LEU A 37 -5.77 -9.14 -1.01
CA LEU A 37 -4.91 -8.68 -2.10
C LEU A 37 -4.11 -7.42 -1.72
N THR A 38 -4.73 -6.50 -0.96
CA THR A 38 -4.05 -5.28 -0.49
C THR A 38 -2.98 -5.65 0.55
N LEU A 39 -3.29 -6.62 1.42
CA LEU A 39 -2.34 -7.16 2.39
C LEU A 39 -1.12 -7.77 1.72
N GLU A 40 -1.31 -8.69 0.78
CA GLU A 40 -0.21 -9.35 0.05
C GLU A 40 0.67 -8.33 -0.68
N ALA A 41 0.06 -7.35 -1.35
CA ALA A 41 0.79 -6.29 -2.04
C ALA A 41 1.61 -5.42 -1.08
N VAL A 42 1.05 -5.02 0.07
CA VAL A 42 1.77 -4.26 1.09
C VAL A 42 2.93 -5.06 1.67
N GLN A 43 2.73 -6.35 1.97
CA GLN A 43 3.79 -7.21 2.50
C GLN A 43 4.95 -7.35 1.52
N ARG A 44 4.65 -7.61 0.24
CA ARG A 44 5.67 -7.71 -0.80
C ARG A 44 6.43 -6.40 -0.98
N PHE A 45 5.71 -5.28 -1.06
CA PHE A 45 6.30 -3.95 -1.13
C PHE A 45 7.22 -3.67 0.06
N GLN A 46 6.78 -4.00 1.28
CA GLN A 46 7.58 -3.80 2.49
C GLN A 46 8.88 -4.61 2.42
N LEU A 47 8.81 -5.88 2.06
CA LEU A 47 9.99 -6.74 1.96
C LEU A 47 10.98 -6.21 0.90
N ASP A 48 10.48 -5.82 -0.27
CA ASP A 48 11.30 -5.27 -1.36
C ASP A 48 11.95 -3.92 -0.99
N ARG A 49 11.37 -3.19 -0.02
CA ARG A 49 11.93 -1.96 0.56
C ARG A 49 12.75 -2.18 1.83
N GLY A 50 13.03 -3.43 2.21
CA GLY A 50 13.80 -3.75 3.43
C GLY A 50 13.06 -3.45 4.74
N LEU A 51 11.73 -3.31 4.69
CA LEU A 51 10.86 -3.13 5.85
C LEU A 51 10.35 -4.48 6.35
N LEU A 52 9.79 -4.49 7.56
CA LEU A 52 9.09 -5.65 8.08
C LEU A 52 7.80 -5.88 7.28
N GLY A 53 7.71 -7.00 6.54
CA GLY A 53 6.56 -7.44 5.74
C GLY A 53 5.34 -7.88 6.56
N ASN A 54 4.94 -7.09 7.56
CA ASN A 54 3.81 -7.40 8.44
C ASN A 54 2.45 -6.99 7.87
N GLY A 55 2.43 -6.30 6.73
CA GLY A 55 1.19 -5.89 6.08
C GLY A 55 0.50 -4.68 6.72
N VAL A 56 1.15 -4.02 7.67
CA VAL A 56 0.64 -2.82 8.34
C VAL A 56 1.27 -1.58 7.73
N VAL A 57 0.45 -0.67 7.22
CA VAL A 57 0.89 0.61 6.68
C VAL A 57 1.01 1.61 7.83
N SER A 58 2.19 1.67 8.43
CA SER A 58 2.59 2.67 9.43
C SER A 58 3.43 3.77 8.79
N GLU A 59 3.96 4.70 9.59
CA GLU A 59 4.77 5.83 9.11
C GLU A 59 5.92 5.40 8.19
N HIS A 60 6.68 4.35 8.54
CA HIS A 60 7.76 3.86 7.68
C HIS A 60 7.27 3.37 6.31
N THR A 61 6.14 2.66 6.28
CA THR A 61 5.52 2.21 5.03
C THR A 61 5.02 3.41 4.22
N TRP A 62 4.42 4.42 4.87
CA TRP A 62 3.97 5.64 4.20
C TRP A 62 5.10 6.45 3.59
N ASN A 63 6.23 6.55 4.28
CA ASN A 63 7.42 7.23 3.76
C ASN A 63 7.93 6.49 2.52
N ALA A 64 8.08 5.17 2.60
CA ALA A 64 8.53 4.37 1.46
C ALA A 64 7.57 4.44 0.25
N LEU A 65 6.25 4.50 0.48
CA LEU A 65 5.24 4.70 -0.57
C LEU A 65 5.32 6.10 -1.18
N SER A 66 5.68 7.13 -0.39
CA SER A 66 5.81 8.50 -0.87
C SER A 66 7.04 8.69 -1.76
N ASP A 67 8.07 7.87 -1.58
CA ASP A 67 9.26 7.83 -2.45
C ASP A 67 8.99 7.12 -3.78
N MET A 68 7.82 6.48 -3.96
CA MET A 68 7.46 5.88 -5.25
C MET A 68 7.12 6.98 -6.27
N PRO A 69 7.59 6.85 -7.52
CA PRO A 69 7.28 7.82 -8.56
C PRO A 69 5.77 7.85 -8.77
N ARG A 70 5.14 8.97 -8.41
CA ARG A 70 3.80 9.29 -8.89
C ARG A 70 3.96 9.75 -10.33
N TYR A 71 3.67 8.90 -11.31
CA TYR A 71 3.54 9.36 -12.68
C TYR A 71 2.36 10.35 -12.74
N VAL A 72 2.69 11.64 -12.80
CA VAL A 72 1.75 12.70 -13.14
C VAL A 72 1.73 12.73 -14.67
N TYR A 73 0.62 12.32 -15.27
CA TYR A 73 0.34 12.59 -16.69
C TYR A 73 -0.34 13.95 -16.82
#